data_AF-A0A2D6MVQ6-F1
#
_entry.id   AF-A0A2D6MVQ6-F1
#
_cell.length_a   1.000
_cell.length_b   1.000
_cell.length_c   1.000
_cell.angle_alpha   90.00
_cell.angle_beta   90.00
_cell.angle_gamma   90.00
#
_symmetry.space_group_name_H-M   'P 1'
#
loop_
_entity.id
_entity.type
_entity.pdbx_description
1 polymer ?
#
loop_
_entity_poly.entity_id
_entity_poly.type
_entity_poly.pdbx_seq_one_letter_code
_entity_poly.pdbx_strand_id
1 'polypeptide(L)'
;MADCTRVQHLMPLMREFGTLERKRLGSGVEPLEYQRWLDLKRQIGKTFNRGKASSDKRGRARPTRLLVSYKTRQALLDAIIENIRPAGFFVPTPFAAEVGVRFLARVTVEVEGEAAEIPCVVVTSITQGAHTLSTMSMGMGLKIDKPTPAQGAAISKLFEHVLDSDLGFTG
;
A
#
# COMPACT_ATOMS: atom_id res chain seq x y z
N MET A 1 -41.06 4.81 2.19
CA MET A 1 -40.44 5.73 1.19
C MET A 1 -39.00 6.15 1.55
N ALA A 2 -38.19 5.30 2.20
CA ALA A 2 -36.83 5.66 2.69
C ALA A 2 -35.66 4.99 1.94
N ASP A 3 -35.93 4.10 0.97
CA ASP A 3 -34.89 3.29 0.32
C ASP A 3 -34.37 3.85 -1.01
N CYS A 4 -35.17 4.64 -1.73
CA CYS A 4 -34.77 5.12 -3.08
C CYS A 4 -33.63 6.15 -3.03
N THR A 5 -33.62 7.02 -2.02
CA THR A 5 -32.55 8.03 -1.81
C THR A 5 -31.22 7.42 -1.38
N ARG A 6 -31.22 6.27 -0.70
CA ARG A 6 -29.98 5.56 -0.32
C ARG A 6 -29.30 4.92 -1.51
N VAL A 7 -30.07 4.29 -2.39
CA VAL A 7 -29.57 3.67 -3.63
C VAL A 7 -28.98 4.74 -4.57
N GLN A 8 -29.63 5.91 -4.65
CA GLN A 8 -29.14 7.02 -5.48
C GLN A 8 -27.78 7.57 -5.02
N HIS A 9 -27.50 7.63 -3.72
CA HIS A 9 -26.19 8.05 -3.19
C HIS A 9 -25.12 6.96 -3.25
N LEU A 10 -25.54 5.69 -3.28
CA LEU A 10 -24.63 4.55 -3.30
C LEU A 10 -24.11 4.23 -4.71
N MET A 11 -24.91 4.47 -5.75
CA MET A 11 -24.56 4.18 -7.14
C MET A 11 -23.26 4.90 -7.60
N PRO A 12 -23.04 6.19 -7.31
CA PRO A 12 -21.77 6.86 -7.61
C PRO A 12 -20.59 6.25 -6.85
N LEU A 13 -20.76 5.94 -5.56
CA LEU A 13 -19.72 5.34 -4.72
C LEU A 13 -19.34 3.93 -5.19
N MET A 14 -20.32 3.12 -5.59
CA MET A 14 -20.09 1.79 -6.16
C MET A 14 -19.41 1.86 -7.52
N ARG A 15 -19.74 2.86 -8.35
CA ARG A 15 -19.10 3.09 -9.64
C ARG A 15 -17.64 3.54 -9.47
N GLU A 16 -17.39 4.44 -8.53
CA GLU A 16 -16.04 4.88 -8.17
C GLU A 16 -15.23 3.70 -7.60
N PHE A 17 -15.81 2.95 -6.66
CA PHE A 17 -15.20 1.74 -6.10
C PHE A 17 -14.88 0.72 -7.19
N GLY A 18 -15.81 0.45 -8.12
CA GLY A 18 -15.58 -0.47 -9.23
C GLY A 18 -14.54 0.02 -10.24
N THR A 19 -14.33 1.33 -10.36
CA THR A 19 -13.29 1.91 -11.20
C THR A 19 -11.92 1.74 -10.54
N LEU A 20 -11.82 2.07 -9.25
CA LEU A 20 -10.62 1.86 -8.45
C LEU A 20 -10.27 0.37 -8.28
N GLU A 21 -11.27 -0.50 -8.15
CA GLU A 21 -11.09 -1.96 -8.09
C GLU A 21 -10.50 -2.48 -9.41
N ARG A 22 -11.03 -2.04 -10.57
CA ARG A 22 -10.48 -2.39 -11.88
C ARG A 22 -9.06 -1.85 -12.06
N LYS A 23 -8.80 -0.61 -11.64
CA LYS A 23 -7.47 0.01 -11.70
C LYS A 23 -6.46 -0.75 -10.82
N ARG A 24 -6.87 -1.10 -9.59
CA ARG A 24 -6.10 -1.89 -8.63
C ARG A 24 -5.73 -3.27 -9.18
N LEU A 25 -6.66 -3.92 -9.87
CA LEU A 25 -6.46 -5.25 -10.46
C LEU A 25 -5.62 -5.21 -11.76
N GLY A 26 -5.66 -4.10 -12.50
CA GLY A 26 -4.93 -3.92 -13.76
C GLY A 26 -3.54 -3.32 -13.54
N SER A 27 -3.49 -1.98 -13.52
CA SER A 27 -2.26 -1.19 -13.50
C SER A 27 -1.67 -0.96 -12.11
N GLY A 28 -2.44 -1.22 -11.06
CA GLY A 28 -2.15 -0.71 -9.71
C GLY A 28 -2.73 0.68 -9.50
N VAL A 29 -2.80 1.08 -8.24
CA VAL A 29 -3.37 2.37 -7.80
C VAL A 29 -2.33 3.19 -7.07
N GLU A 30 -2.47 4.51 -7.16
CA GLU A 30 -1.69 5.42 -6.33
C GLU A 30 -2.11 5.31 -4.86
N PRO A 31 -1.24 5.70 -3.90
CA PRO A 31 -1.56 5.64 -2.48
C PRO A 31 -2.89 6.34 -2.11
N LEU A 32 -3.17 7.50 -2.72
CA LEU A 32 -4.39 8.28 -2.51
C LEU A 32 -5.65 7.55 -3.03
N GLU A 33 -5.54 6.98 -4.22
CA GLU A 33 -6.61 6.20 -4.85
C GLU A 33 -6.92 4.92 -4.04
N TYR A 34 -5.90 4.33 -3.41
CA TYR A 34 -6.11 3.17 -2.56
C TYR A 34 -6.82 3.52 -1.25
N GLN A 35 -6.45 4.62 -0.59
CA GLN A 35 -7.17 5.07 0.60
C GLN A 35 -8.63 5.39 0.24
N ARG A 36 -8.86 6.05 -0.89
CA ARG A 36 -10.21 6.28 -1.40
C ARG A 36 -10.95 4.97 -1.63
N TRP A 37 -10.31 3.96 -2.20
CA TRP A 37 -10.89 2.63 -2.34
C TRP A 37 -11.21 1.96 -0.99
N LEU A 38 -10.33 2.07 0.01
CA LEU A 38 -10.57 1.59 1.37
C LEU A 38 -11.75 2.31 2.03
N ASP A 39 -11.82 3.63 1.89
CA ASP A 39 -12.88 4.46 2.43
C ASP A 39 -14.21 4.15 1.77
N LEU A 40 -14.22 3.99 0.44
CA LEU A 40 -15.39 3.55 -0.31
C LEU A 40 -15.80 2.15 0.11
N LYS A 41 -14.87 1.21 0.29
CA LYS A 41 -15.15 -0.13 0.79
C LYS A 41 -15.76 -0.10 2.19
N ARG A 42 -15.25 0.75 3.09
CA ARG A 42 -15.83 0.97 4.42
C ARG A 42 -17.19 1.63 4.35
N GLN A 43 -17.37 2.65 3.51
CA GLN A 43 -18.64 3.37 3.36
C GLN A 43 -19.72 2.46 2.80
N ILE A 44 -19.43 1.77 1.68
CA ILE A 44 -20.29 0.76 1.06
C ILE A 44 -20.58 -0.36 2.08
N GLY A 45 -19.54 -0.88 2.74
CA GLY A 45 -19.68 -1.90 3.78
C GLY A 45 -20.57 -1.46 4.94
N LYS A 46 -20.46 -0.21 5.42
CA LYS A 46 -21.33 0.35 6.46
C LYS A 46 -22.78 0.50 5.99
N THR A 47 -23.00 0.84 4.72
CA THR A 47 -24.35 0.94 4.14
C THR A 47 -25.03 -0.43 4.05
N PHE A 48 -24.27 -1.49 3.70
CA PHE A 48 -24.80 -2.85 3.57
C PHE A 48 -24.81 -3.65 4.90
N ASN A 49 -23.88 -3.40 5.84
CA ASN A 49 -23.76 -4.14 7.11
C ASN A 49 -24.67 -3.64 8.23
N ARG A 50 -25.57 -2.68 7.99
CA ARG A 50 -26.51 -2.22 9.02
C ARG A 50 -27.54 -3.29 9.45
N GLY A 51 -27.45 -4.52 8.93
CA GLY A 51 -28.27 -5.68 9.32
C GLY A 51 -27.56 -7.01 9.57
N LYS A 52 -26.24 -7.15 9.39
CA LYS A 52 -25.54 -8.42 9.69
C LYS A 52 -24.11 -8.19 10.18
N ALA A 53 -23.89 -8.51 11.44
CA ALA A 53 -22.58 -8.93 11.91
C ALA A 53 -22.31 -10.33 11.33
N SER A 54 -21.31 -10.47 10.46
CA SER A 54 -20.61 -11.74 10.27
C SER A 54 -19.44 -11.56 9.32
N SER A 55 -18.27 -11.97 9.81
CA SER A 55 -17.34 -12.90 9.16
C SER A 55 -17.51 -13.05 7.65
N ASP A 56 -16.46 -12.70 6.90
CA ASP A 56 -16.28 -13.34 5.61
C ASP A 56 -14.86 -13.85 5.39
N LYS A 57 -14.83 -15.13 5.05
CA LYS A 57 -13.68 -15.99 4.84
C LYS A 57 -13.15 -15.77 3.43
N ARG A 58 -11.82 -15.64 3.33
CA ARG A 58 -10.97 -16.28 2.31
C ARG A 58 -11.56 -16.41 0.89
N GLY A 59 -11.66 -15.29 0.18
CA GLY A 59 -11.23 -15.29 -1.21
C GLY A 59 -9.70 -15.13 -1.22
N ARG A 60 -8.96 -15.86 -2.05
CA ARG A 60 -7.56 -15.51 -2.39
C ARG A 60 -7.58 -14.12 -3.05
N ALA A 61 -7.67 -13.07 -2.26
CA ALA A 61 -7.62 -11.70 -2.73
C ALA A 61 -6.25 -11.52 -3.38
N ARG A 62 -6.24 -11.17 -4.68
CA ARG A 62 -5.01 -10.77 -5.36
C ARG A 62 -4.37 -9.63 -4.56
N PRO A 63 -3.04 -9.63 -4.37
CA PRO A 63 -2.38 -8.62 -3.56
C PRO A 63 -2.65 -7.22 -4.12
N THR A 64 -2.95 -6.27 -3.23
CA THR A 64 -3.16 -4.87 -3.62
C THR A 64 -1.86 -4.31 -4.20
N ARG A 65 -1.89 -3.80 -5.42
CA ARG A 65 -0.72 -3.17 -6.06
C ARG A 65 -0.62 -1.68 -5.70
N LEU A 66 0.49 -1.29 -5.08
CA LEU A 66 0.82 0.09 -4.73
C LEU A 66 1.89 0.61 -5.69
N LEU A 67 1.67 1.76 -6.32
CA LEU A 67 2.69 2.41 -7.16
C LEU A 67 3.47 3.42 -6.33
N VAL A 68 4.80 3.31 -6.33
CA VAL A 68 5.70 4.25 -5.65
C VAL A 68 6.81 4.65 -6.62
N SER A 69 6.97 5.95 -6.85
CA SER A 69 7.97 6.49 -7.76
C SER A 69 8.94 7.38 -7.00
N TYR A 70 10.24 7.16 -7.24
CA TYR A 70 11.32 7.99 -6.74
C TYR A 70 12.04 8.60 -7.94
N LYS A 71 12.37 9.90 -7.88
CA LYS A 71 13.05 10.60 -8.98
C LYS A 71 14.44 10.02 -9.23
N THR A 72 15.19 9.77 -8.17
CA THR A 72 16.57 9.28 -8.21
C THR A 72 16.73 8.11 -7.25
N ARG A 73 17.75 7.28 -7.49
CA ARG A 73 18.13 6.19 -6.57
C ARG A 73 18.47 6.68 -5.17
N GLN A 74 19.14 7.84 -5.06
CA GLN A 74 19.40 8.45 -3.75
C GLN A 74 18.11 8.69 -2.95
N ALA A 75 17.05 9.20 -3.60
CA ALA A 75 15.76 9.42 -2.93
C ALA A 75 15.08 8.11 -2.49
N LEU A 76 15.36 6.99 -3.16
CA LEU A 76 14.93 5.66 -2.73
C LEU A 76 15.73 5.19 -1.51
N LEU A 77 17.05 5.40 -1.50
CA LEU A 77 17.91 5.05 -0.36
C LEU A 77 17.57 5.87 0.89
N ASP A 78 17.32 7.18 0.73
CA ASP A 78 16.89 8.07 1.81
C ASP A 78 15.52 7.66 2.40
N ALA A 79 14.72 6.90 1.64
CA ALA A 79 13.45 6.37 2.09
C ALA A 79 13.59 5.06 2.86
N ILE A 80 14.76 4.41 2.89
CA ILE A 80 14.97 3.17 3.66
C ILE A 80 14.87 3.50 5.15
N ILE A 81 14.07 2.70 5.87
CA ILE A 81 13.97 2.79 7.32
C ILE A 81 14.91 1.75 7.91
N GLU A 82 16.08 2.19 8.36
CA GLU A 82 17.14 1.36 8.95
C GLU A 82 16.64 0.49 10.12
N ASN A 83 15.62 0.96 10.86
CA ASN A 83 15.06 0.26 12.01
C ASN A 83 14.01 -0.81 11.67
N ILE A 84 13.66 -1.02 10.39
CA ILE A 84 12.71 -2.06 9.97
C ILE A 84 13.47 -3.25 9.37
N ARG A 85 13.62 -4.32 10.15
CA ARG A 85 14.18 -5.61 9.68
C ARG A 85 13.11 -6.54 9.08
N PRO A 86 13.43 -7.33 8.05
CA PRO A 86 14.74 -7.47 7.41
C PRO A 86 15.04 -6.36 6.38
N ALA A 87 14.03 -5.61 5.96
CA ALA A 87 14.16 -4.38 5.19
C ALA A 87 12.81 -3.67 5.22
N GLY A 88 12.81 -2.34 5.30
CA GLY A 88 11.61 -1.55 5.12
C GLY A 88 11.90 -0.18 4.58
N PHE A 89 10.90 0.43 3.95
CA PHE A 89 11.00 1.77 3.39
C PHE A 89 9.78 2.60 3.76
N PHE A 90 9.99 3.90 3.89
CA PHE A 90 8.96 4.88 4.12
C PHE A 90 8.37 5.31 2.79
N VAL A 91 7.05 5.30 2.72
CA VAL A 91 6.33 5.94 1.64
C VAL A 91 5.78 7.25 2.20
N PRO A 92 6.33 8.41 1.83
CA PRO A 92 5.75 9.69 2.18
C PRO A 92 4.41 9.83 1.45
N THR A 93 3.34 9.94 2.22
CA THR A 93 2.00 10.10 1.68
C THR A 93 1.13 10.80 2.73
N PRO A 94 0.29 11.76 2.32
CA PRO A 94 -0.69 12.36 3.22
C PRO A 94 -1.74 11.36 3.75
N PHE A 95 -1.74 10.13 3.23
CA PHE A 95 -2.67 9.06 3.60
C PHE A 95 -1.90 7.81 3.99
N ALA A 96 -1.99 7.42 5.26
CA ALA A 96 -1.32 6.24 5.78
C ALA A 96 -2.34 5.10 5.99
N ALA A 97 -2.08 3.94 5.37
CA ALA A 97 -2.92 2.76 5.57
C ALA A 97 -2.75 2.20 7.00
N GLU A 98 -3.68 1.36 7.44
CA GLU A 98 -3.61 0.72 8.75
C GLU A 98 -2.46 -0.30 8.82
N VAL A 99 -1.89 -0.45 10.01
CA VAL A 99 -0.85 -1.44 10.29
C VAL A 99 -1.38 -2.86 10.02
N GLY A 100 -0.58 -3.69 9.36
CA GLY A 100 -0.92 -5.06 8.96
C GLY A 100 -1.50 -5.21 7.55
N VAL A 101 -1.82 -4.11 6.85
CA VAL A 101 -2.27 -4.18 5.46
C VAL A 101 -1.11 -4.58 4.54
N ARG A 102 -1.35 -5.57 3.67
CA ARG A 102 -0.36 -6.10 2.71
C ARG A 102 -0.52 -5.51 1.32
N PHE A 103 0.62 -5.29 0.67
CA PHE A 103 0.75 -4.71 -0.65
C PHE A 103 1.75 -5.48 -1.50
N LEU A 104 1.62 -5.33 -2.81
CA LEU A 104 2.66 -5.54 -3.79
C LEU A 104 3.06 -4.16 -4.30
N ALA A 105 4.10 -3.58 -3.70
CA ALA A 105 4.59 -2.26 -4.06
C ALA A 105 5.45 -2.35 -5.32
N ARG A 106 5.03 -1.70 -6.40
CA ARG A 106 5.88 -1.45 -7.57
C ARG A 106 6.66 -0.18 -7.32
N VAL A 107 7.92 -0.34 -6.96
CA VAL A 107 8.87 0.77 -6.78
C VAL A 107 9.54 1.05 -8.11
N THR A 108 9.53 2.31 -8.54
CA THR A 108 10.16 2.75 -9.79
C THR A 108 11.15 3.88 -9.52
N VAL A 109 12.34 3.81 -10.10
CA VAL A 109 13.32 4.91 -10.14
C VAL A 109 13.23 5.57 -11.51
N GLU A 110 12.65 6.76 -11.57
CA GLU A 110 12.22 7.39 -12.83
C GLU A 110 13.37 7.65 -13.81
N VAL A 111 14.49 8.17 -13.31
CA VAL A 111 15.65 8.53 -14.15
C VAL A 111 16.36 7.30 -14.73
N GLU A 112 16.33 6.18 -14.01
CA GLU A 112 17.06 4.96 -14.38
C GLU A 112 16.16 3.95 -15.11
N GLY A 113 14.85 4.17 -15.10
CA GLY A 113 13.85 3.26 -15.69
C GLY A 113 13.74 1.91 -14.96
N GLU A 114 14.37 1.77 -13.79
CA GLU A 114 14.35 0.54 -13.02
C GLU A 114 13.05 0.43 -12.21
N ALA A 115 12.46 -0.77 -12.19
CA ALA A 115 11.28 -1.04 -11.39
C ALA A 115 11.31 -2.45 -10.79
N ALA A 116 10.84 -2.57 -9.55
CA ALA A 116 10.71 -3.84 -8.84
C ALA A 116 9.33 -3.97 -8.19
N GLU A 117 8.75 -5.17 -8.25
CA GLU A 117 7.54 -5.51 -7.49
C GLU A 117 7.94 -6.17 -6.16
N ILE A 118 7.66 -5.48 -5.06
CA ILE A 118 8.09 -5.82 -3.71
C ILE A 118 6.86 -6.15 -2.87
N PRO A 119 6.70 -7.42 -2.41
CA PRO A 119 5.65 -7.72 -1.46
C PRO A 119 5.99 -7.08 -0.12
N CYS A 120 5.05 -6.34 0.46
CA CYS A 120 5.27 -5.62 1.70
C CYS A 120 4.02 -5.55 2.59
N VAL A 121 4.23 -5.22 3.86
CA VAL A 121 3.20 -5.03 4.87
C VAL A 121 3.42 -3.72 5.60
N VAL A 122 2.35 -2.99 5.90
CA VAL A 122 2.44 -1.76 6.71
C VAL A 122 2.79 -2.15 8.14
N VAL A 123 3.87 -1.58 8.66
CA VAL A 123 4.30 -1.77 10.05
C VAL A 123 4.19 -0.49 10.88
N THR A 124 4.21 0.67 10.23
CA THR A 124 3.98 1.96 10.87
C THR A 124 3.08 2.82 10.00
N SER A 125 2.21 3.60 10.64
CA SER A 125 1.27 4.51 9.99
C SER A 125 1.36 5.85 10.69
N ILE A 126 1.77 6.88 9.95
CA ILE A 126 1.96 8.25 10.45
C ILE A 126 0.89 9.13 9.78
N THR A 127 -0.26 9.24 10.43
CA THR A 127 -1.34 10.17 10.06
C THR A 127 -1.22 11.44 10.91
N GLN A 128 -1.27 12.63 10.32
CA GLN A 128 -1.42 13.85 11.13
C GLN A 128 -2.83 13.89 11.72
N GLY A 129 -2.91 13.64 13.02
CA GLY A 129 -4.13 13.73 13.81
C GLY A 129 -3.78 14.00 15.27
N ALA A 130 -3.78 15.28 15.64
CA ALA A 130 -3.66 15.82 16.99
C ALA A 130 -2.35 15.52 17.77
N HIS A 131 -1.53 16.56 17.97
CA HIS A 131 -0.49 16.68 19.02
C HIS A 131 0.79 15.83 18.92
N THR A 132 1.25 15.45 17.73
CA THR A 132 2.60 14.88 17.60
C THR A 132 3.58 15.94 17.11
N LEU A 133 4.52 16.32 17.98
CA LEU A 133 5.73 17.12 17.73
C LEU A 133 6.71 16.42 16.76
N SER A 134 6.20 15.73 15.75
CA SER A 134 7.01 14.96 14.81
C SER A 134 7.35 15.83 13.61
N THR A 135 8.65 16.02 13.36
CA THR A 135 9.21 16.60 12.14
C THR A 135 9.13 15.64 10.94
N MET A 136 8.63 14.42 11.14
CA MET A 136 8.50 13.45 10.06
C MET A 136 7.28 13.76 9.18
N SER A 137 7.52 13.69 7.87
CA SER A 137 6.48 13.73 6.85
C SER A 137 5.42 12.68 7.12
N MET A 138 4.15 13.00 6.83
CA MET A 138 3.08 12.00 6.86
C MET A 138 3.42 10.84 5.92
N GLY A 139 3.02 9.63 6.29
CA GLY A 139 3.24 8.47 5.45
C GLY A 139 3.10 7.14 6.17
N MET A 140 3.59 6.08 5.55
CA MET A 140 3.55 4.74 6.12
C MET A 140 4.89 4.03 5.93
N GLY A 141 5.32 3.30 6.95
CA GLY A 141 6.46 2.40 6.87
C GLY A 141 6.01 1.04 6.37
N LEU A 142 6.64 0.59 5.29
CA LEU A 142 6.41 -0.71 4.67
C LEU A 142 7.58 -1.63 4.98
N LYS A 143 7.29 -2.83 5.48
CA LYS A 143 8.25 -3.91 5.67
C LYS A 143 8.13 -4.90 4.52
N ILE A 144 9.24 -5.37 3.97
CA ILE A 144 9.24 -6.42 2.94
C ILE A 144 8.70 -7.74 3.55
N ASP A 145 7.72 -8.38 2.89
CA ASP A 145 7.03 -9.58 3.34
C ASP A 145 7.25 -10.75 2.37
N LYS A 146 8.18 -11.65 2.72
CA LYS A 146 8.44 -12.93 2.04
C LYS A 146 8.55 -12.83 0.50
N PRO A 147 9.57 -12.11 0.00
CA PRO A 147 9.85 -12.02 -1.43
C PRO A 147 10.18 -13.40 -2.01
N THR A 148 9.75 -13.64 -3.25
CA THR A 148 10.23 -14.77 -4.05
C THR A 148 11.70 -14.56 -4.44
N PRO A 149 12.46 -15.60 -4.83
CA PRO A 149 13.86 -15.44 -5.25
C PRO A 149 14.05 -14.44 -6.40
N ALA A 150 13.13 -14.43 -7.38
CA ALA A 150 13.15 -13.47 -8.48
C ALA A 150 12.90 -12.03 -8.00
N GLN A 151 12.01 -11.84 -7.02
CA GLN A 151 11.79 -10.54 -6.38
C GLN A 151 12.99 -10.13 -5.53
N GLY A 152 13.62 -11.07 -4.83
CA GLY A 152 14.86 -10.85 -4.09
C GLY A 152 15.95 -10.26 -4.96
N ALA A 153 16.24 -10.89 -6.11
CA ALA A 153 17.23 -10.37 -7.06
C ALA A 153 16.88 -8.96 -7.59
N ALA A 154 15.61 -8.70 -7.89
CA ALA A 154 15.16 -7.38 -8.34
C ALA A 154 15.28 -6.32 -7.24
N ILE A 155 14.98 -6.68 -5.99
CA ILE A 155 15.14 -5.84 -4.80
C ILE A 155 16.63 -5.55 -4.57
N SER A 156 17.50 -6.57 -4.57
CA SER A 156 18.94 -6.39 -4.37
C SER A 156 19.56 -5.52 -5.46
N LYS A 157 19.06 -5.62 -6.70
CA LYS A 157 19.46 -4.72 -7.79
C LYS A 157 19.02 -3.27 -7.55
N LEU A 158 17.79 -3.07 -7.10
CA LEU A 158 17.20 -1.75 -6.85
C LEU A 158 17.86 -1.03 -5.65
N PHE A 159 18.30 -1.81 -4.65
CA PHE A 159 18.88 -1.31 -3.39
C PHE A 159 20.39 -1.55 -3.25
N GLU A 160 21.10 -1.81 -4.35
CA GLU A 160 22.57 -1.98 -4.40
C GLU A 160 23.18 -2.82 -3.26
N HIS A 161 22.76 -4.08 -3.13
CA HIS A 161 23.28 -5.05 -2.12
C HIS A 161 23.12 -4.67 -0.64
N VAL A 162 22.57 -3.50 -0.28
CA VAL A 162 22.35 -3.06 1.11
C VAL A 162 21.50 -4.07 1.90
N LEU A 163 20.67 -4.83 1.19
CA LEU A 163 19.70 -5.76 1.79
C LEU A 163 20.13 -7.23 1.78
N ASP A 164 21.23 -7.61 1.12
CA ASP A 164 21.61 -9.04 0.99
C ASP A 164 22.02 -9.66 2.34
N SER A 165 22.64 -8.88 3.24
CA SER A 165 23.04 -9.33 4.57
C SER A 165 21.88 -9.45 5.57
N ASP A 166 20.80 -8.68 5.39
CA ASP A 166 19.68 -8.61 6.33
C ASP A 166 18.42 -9.37 5.88
N LEU A 167 18.24 -9.59 4.56
CA LEU A 167 17.11 -10.36 4.00
C LEU A 167 17.34 -11.88 4.01
N GLY A 168 18.52 -12.36 4.40
CA GLY A 168 18.81 -13.79 4.51
C GLY A 168 18.84 -14.51 3.16
N PHE A 169 19.23 -13.81 2.09
CA PHE A 169 19.36 -14.41 0.75
C PHE A 169 20.71 -15.11 0.52
N THR A 170 21.65 -14.99 1.45
CA THR A 170 22.89 -15.77 1.46
C THR A 170 22.74 -17.02 2.34
N GLY A 171 22.67 -18.19 1.70
CA GLY A 171 23.05 -19.50 2.27
C GLY A 171 22.17 -20.07 3.36
#